data_AF-A0A645DGG4-F1
#
_entry.id   AF-A0A645DGG4-F1
#
_cell.length_a   1.000
_cell.length_b   1.000
_cell.length_c   1.000
_cell.angle_alpha   90.00
_cell.angle_beta   90.00
_cell.angle_gamma   90.00
#
_symmetry.space_group_name_H-M   'P 1'
#
loop_
_entity.id
_entity.type
_entity.pdbx_description
1 polymer ?
#
loop_
_entity_poly.entity_id
_entity_poly.type
_entity_poly.pdbx_seq_one_letter_code
_entity_poly.pdbx_strand_id
1 'polypeptide(L)'
;MRYDLNPVTGIMNVIKEHKITDLILGLHQKKSISSTFLGNLAEGILEQCNTTIFIYKANQPLSTVKRHLVVVPEKAEKEAGFALWLMRIWNIGRNTGAAIHF
;
A
#
# COMPACT_ATOMS: atom_id res chain seq x y z
N MET A 1 -3.85 30.45 14.58
CA MET A 1 -3.45 29.49 13.54
C MET A 1 -2.79 28.32 14.24
N ARG A 2 -3.35 27.10 14.19
CA ARG A 2 -2.69 25.92 14.76
C ARG A 2 -1.92 25.20 13.65
N TYR A 3 -0.63 25.52 13.58
CA TYR A 3 0.39 24.75 12.88
C TYR A 3 0.75 23.56 13.77
N ASP A 4 0.09 22.43 13.55
CA ASP A 4 0.56 21.10 14.00
C ASP A 4 0.06 20.08 12.97
N LEU A 5 0.42 20.28 11.70
CA LEU A 5 0.00 19.41 10.59
C LEU A 5 0.87 18.15 10.59
N ASN A 6 0.62 17.25 11.54
CA ASN A 6 1.12 15.89 11.41
C ASN A 6 0.60 15.33 10.07
N PRO A 7 1.48 15.00 9.10
CA PRO A 7 1.06 14.52 7.79
C PRO A 7 0.20 13.26 7.88
N VAL A 8 0.41 12.41 8.91
CA VAL A 8 -0.45 11.25 9.20
C VAL A 8 -1.88 11.72 9.45
N THR A 9 -2.09 12.66 10.38
CA THR A 9 -3.42 13.18 10.74
C THR A 9 -4.10 13.84 9.54
N GLY A 10 -3.35 14.61 8.74
CA GLY A 10 -3.87 15.23 7.52
C GLY A 10 -4.38 14.19 6.51
N ILE A 11 -3.57 13.18 6.20
CA ILE A 11 -3.94 12.08 5.30
C ILE A 11 -5.16 11.32 5.85
N MET A 12 -5.17 11.03 7.15
CA MET A 12 -6.27 10.32 7.80
C MET A 12 -7.60 11.08 7.74
N ASN A 13 -7.57 12.41 7.90
CA ASN A 13 -8.76 13.24 7.77
C ASN A 13 -9.32 13.19 6.35
N VAL A 14 -8.47 13.32 5.34
CA VAL A 14 -8.87 13.23 3.92
C VAL A 14 -9.44 11.85 3.57
N ILE A 15 -8.83 10.77 4.07
CA ILE A 15 -9.35 9.40 3.87
C ILE A 15 -10.77 9.27 4.44
N LYS A 16 -11.00 9.79 5.66
CA LYS A 16 -12.31 9.74 6.32
C LYS A 16 -13.34 10.61 5.61
N GLU A 17 -12.96 11.84 5.28
CA GLU A 17 -13.83 12.84 4.65
C GLU A 17 -14.31 12.38 3.27
N HIS A 18 -13.41 11.82 2.46
CA HIS A 18 -13.72 11.37 1.10
C HIS A 18 -14.05 9.87 0.99
N LYS A 19 -14.11 9.15 2.11
CA LYS A 19 -14.37 7.69 2.15
C LYS A 19 -13.44 6.91 1.22
N ILE A 20 -12.16 7.23 1.25
CA ILE A 20 -11.15 6.59 0.40
C ILE A 20 -11.03 5.11 0.78
N THR A 21 -11.15 4.23 -0.20
CA THR A 21 -11.12 2.77 -0.04
C THR A 21 -9.74 2.14 -0.20
N ASP A 22 -8.84 2.84 -0.88
CA ASP A 22 -7.51 2.37 -1.21
C ASP A 22 -6.51 3.54 -1.09
N LEU A 23 -5.47 3.37 -0.26
CA LEU A 23 -4.37 4.32 -0.14
C LEU A 23 -3.13 3.73 -0.80
N ILE A 24 -2.50 4.47 -1.72
CA ILE A 24 -1.24 4.07 -2.35
C ILE A 24 -0.11 4.94 -1.82
N LEU A 25 0.91 4.32 -1.23
CA LEU A 25 2.08 4.99 -0.67
C LEU A 25 3.35 4.54 -1.41
N GLY A 26 4.19 5.50 -1.76
CA GLY A 26 5.54 5.19 -2.24
C GLY A 26 6.47 4.89 -1.06
N LEU A 27 7.30 3.86 -1.18
CA LEU A 27 8.36 3.59 -0.21
C LEU A 27 9.64 4.32 -0.60
N HIS A 28 10.11 5.23 0.25
CA HIS A 28 11.30 6.03 -0.04
C HIS A 28 12.58 5.18 0.03
N GLN A 29 13.45 5.29 -0.97
CA GLN A 29 14.75 4.60 -0.98
C GLN A 29 15.76 5.34 -0.10
N LYS A 30 15.72 5.17 1.22
CA LYS A 30 16.88 5.56 2.04
C LYS A 30 18.02 4.56 1.82
N LYS A 31 19.21 5.08 1.51
CA LYS A 31 20.45 4.32 1.37
C LYS A 31 20.99 3.79 2.72
N SER A 32 20.48 4.30 3.84
CA SER A 32 20.85 3.86 5.19
C SER A 32 19.71 3.09 5.85
N ILE A 33 20.07 2.16 6.73
CA ILE A 33 19.16 1.48 7.65
C ILE A 33 18.52 2.56 8.53
N SER A 34 17.32 3.04 8.17
CA SER A 34 16.47 3.68 9.16
C SER A 34 15.92 2.60 10.09
N SER A 35 15.61 2.98 11.33
CA SER A 35 15.02 2.10 12.35
C SER A 35 13.70 1.43 11.94
N THR A 36 13.10 1.89 10.84
CA THR A 36 11.77 1.51 10.36
C THR A 36 11.82 1.20 8.86
N PHE A 37 11.37 0.00 8.47
CA PHE A 37 11.43 -0.50 7.07
C PHE A 37 10.55 0.33 6.12
N LEU A 38 9.44 0.87 6.64
CA LEU A 38 8.46 1.65 5.89
C LEU A 38 8.63 3.17 6.06
N GLY A 39 9.39 3.59 7.08
CA GLY A 39 9.51 4.96 7.53
C GLY A 39 8.34 5.40 8.43
N ASN A 40 8.61 6.37 9.30
CA ASN A 40 7.69 6.79 10.38
C ASN A 40 6.30 7.24 9.88
N LEU A 41 6.20 7.79 8.66
CA LEU A 41 4.91 8.20 8.07
C LEU A 41 4.04 6.99 7.71
N ALA A 42 4.61 6.02 6.99
CA ALA A 42 3.87 4.85 6.55
C ALA A 42 3.47 3.96 7.74
N GLU A 43 4.33 3.84 8.75
CA GLU A 43 3.99 3.13 9.99
C GLU A 43 2.88 3.84 10.77
N GLY A 44 2.97 5.16 10.96
CA GLY A 44 1.91 5.92 11.63
C GLY A 44 0.55 5.83 10.93
N ILE A 45 0.55 5.70 9.59
CA ILE A 45 -0.68 5.45 8.82
C ILE A 45 -1.16 4.01 9.03
N LEU A 46 -0.30 3.00 8.94
CA LEU A 46 -0.66 1.59 9.14
C LEU A 46 -1.28 1.32 10.50
N GLU A 47 -0.79 1.98 11.56
CA GLU A 47 -1.31 1.82 12.92
C GLU A 47 -2.72 2.39 13.13
N GLN A 48 -3.13 3.37 12.30
CA GLN A 48 -4.32 4.19 12.57
C GLN A 48 -5.38 4.11 11.46
N CYS A 49 -5.09 3.41 10.36
CA CYS A 49 -5.92 3.38 9.17
C CYS A 49 -6.62 2.04 8.97
N ASN A 50 -7.92 2.09 8.69
CA ASN A 50 -8.76 0.92 8.42
C ASN A 50 -9.03 0.70 6.91
N THR A 51 -8.28 1.40 6.05
CA THR A 51 -8.39 1.36 4.59
C THR A 51 -7.34 0.41 4.03
N THR A 52 -7.57 -0.20 2.86
CA THR A 52 -6.55 -1.01 2.19
C THR A 52 -5.34 -0.14 1.81
N ILE A 53 -4.16 -0.47 2.31
CA ILE A 53 -2.93 0.28 2.04
C ILE A 53 -2.02 -0.52 1.10
N PHE A 54 -1.70 0.06 -0.04
CA PHE A 54 -0.69 -0.46 -0.97
C PHE A 54 0.61 0.31 -0.80
N ILE A 55 1.66 -0.37 -0.39
CA ILE A 55 3.00 0.22 -0.31
C ILE A 55 3.80 -0.24 -1.52
N TYR A 56 4.21 0.72 -2.35
CA TYR A 56 4.88 0.47 -3.62
C TYR A 56 6.31 0.98 -3.61
N LYS A 57 7.26 0.08 -3.88
CA LYS A 57 8.67 0.41 -4.15
C LYS A 57 8.99 0.13 -5.61
N ALA A 58 9.08 1.18 -6.42
CA ALA A 58 9.41 1.05 -7.83
C ALA A 58 10.92 0.86 -8.03
N ASN A 59 11.31 -0.27 -8.62
CA ASN A 59 12.64 -0.44 -9.21
C ASN A 59 12.62 -0.23 -10.73
N GLN A 60 11.45 -0.37 -11.35
CA GLN A 60 11.18 -0.18 -12.77
C GLN A 60 9.71 0.23 -12.96
N PRO A 61 9.32 0.78 -14.13
CA PRO A 61 7.91 1.03 -14.43
C PRO A 61 7.06 -0.24 -14.34
N LEU A 62 5.85 -0.15 -13.79
CA LEU A 62 4.99 -1.32 -13.60
C LEU A 62 4.67 -2.03 -14.93
N SER A 63 4.54 -1.27 -16.01
CA SER A 63 4.28 -1.78 -17.36
C SER A 63 5.42 -2.61 -17.96
N THR A 64 6.63 -2.56 -17.40
CA THR A 64 7.76 -3.37 -17.88
C THR A 64 7.91 -4.69 -17.13
N VAL A 65 7.13 -4.89 -16.05
CA VAL A 65 7.11 -6.13 -15.28
C VAL A 65 6.34 -7.19 -16.04
N LYS A 66 7.00 -8.30 -16.41
CA LYS A 66 6.36 -9.41 -17.14
C LYS A 66 5.73 -10.48 -16.23
N ARG A 67 6.13 -10.51 -14.96
CA ARG A 67 5.74 -11.52 -13.98
C ARG A 67 5.58 -10.88 -12.60
N HIS A 68 4.43 -11.11 -11.97
CA HIS A 68 4.16 -10.77 -10.57
C HIS A 68 4.16 -12.05 -9.75
N LEU A 69 5.03 -12.10 -8.73
CA LEU A 69 5.02 -13.14 -7.70
C LEU A 69 4.31 -12.56 -6.47
N VAL A 70 3.25 -13.23 -6.02
CA VAL A 70 2.38 -12.76 -4.93
C VAL A 70 2.55 -13.70 -3.76
N VAL A 71 3.26 -13.24 -2.72
CA VAL A 71 3.45 -14.04 -1.50
C VAL A 71 2.35 -13.67 -0.51
N VAL A 72 1.59 -14.67 -0.07
CA VAL A 72 0.44 -14.49 0.83
C VAL A 72 0.67 -15.32 2.10
N PRO A 73 0.46 -14.75 3.30
CA PRO A 73 0.60 -15.52 4.53
C PRO A 73 -0.49 -16.60 4.64
N GLU A 74 -0.21 -17.64 5.42
CA GLU A 74 -1.18 -18.69 5.69
C GLU A 74 -2.46 -18.08 6.30
N LYS A 75 -3.63 -18.57 5.86
CA LYS A 75 -4.96 -18.14 6.35
C LYS A 75 -5.36 -16.70 6.02
N ALA A 76 -4.65 -16.02 5.11
CA ALA A 76 -5.02 -14.66 4.69
C ALA A 76 -6.46 -14.57 4.16
N GLU A 77 -7.02 -15.66 3.62
CA GLU A 77 -8.40 -15.74 3.18
C GLU A 77 -9.44 -15.51 4.29
N LYS A 78 -9.02 -15.61 5.56
CA LYS A 78 -9.85 -15.35 6.74
C LYS A 78 -9.85 -13.88 7.17
N GLU A 79 -8.92 -13.09 6.65
CA GLU A 79 -8.79 -11.67 7.00
C GLU A 79 -9.89 -10.83 6.34
N ALA A 80 -10.38 -9.83 7.08
CA ALA A 80 -11.31 -8.86 6.54
C ALA A 80 -10.64 -8.08 5.39
N GLY A 81 -11.31 -8.03 4.23
CA GLY A 81 -10.78 -7.35 3.05
C GLY A 81 -9.90 -8.21 2.14
N PHE A 82 -9.74 -9.51 2.41
CA PHE A 82 -9.00 -10.43 1.52
C PHE A 82 -9.43 -10.32 0.05
N ALA A 83 -10.73 -10.43 -0.19
CA ALA A 83 -11.28 -10.33 -1.54
C ALA A 83 -11.02 -8.96 -2.19
N LEU A 84 -10.97 -7.88 -1.40
CA LEU A 84 -10.76 -6.53 -1.91
C LEU A 84 -9.35 -6.36 -2.46
N TRP A 85 -8.32 -6.66 -1.66
CA TRP A 85 -6.94 -6.52 -2.13
C TRP A 85 -6.61 -7.55 -3.21
N LEU A 86 -7.17 -8.76 -3.15
CA LEU A 86 -6.98 -9.79 -4.19
C LEU A 86 -7.50 -9.33 -5.55
N MET A 87 -8.68 -8.71 -5.60
CA MET A 87 -9.20 -8.12 -6.84
C MET A 87 -8.26 -7.04 -7.39
N ARG A 88 -7.59 -6.26 -6.54
CA ARG A 88 -6.61 -5.25 -6.99
C ARG A 88 -5.40 -5.92 -7.63
N ILE A 89 -4.90 -7.01 -7.06
CA ILE A 89 -3.79 -7.78 -7.65
C ILE A 89 -4.18 -8.34 -9.02
N TRP A 90 -5.37 -8.93 -9.17
CA TRP A 90 -5.84 -9.38 -10.48
C TRP A 90 -6.00 -8.26 -11.49
N ASN A 91 -6.47 -7.09 -11.06
CA ASN A 91 -6.54 -5.91 -11.92
C ASN A 91 -5.17 -5.44 -12.41
N ILE A 92 -4.12 -5.57 -11.59
CA ILE A 92 -2.75 -5.27 -12.01
C ILE A 92 -2.37 -6.18 -13.19
N GLY A 93 -2.47 -7.50 -13.04
CA GLY A 93 -2.11 -8.42 -14.13
C GLY A 93 -2.97 -8.24 -15.39
N ARG A 94 -4.27 -7.97 -15.22
CA ARG A 94 -5.17 -7.67 -16.35
C ARG A 94 -4.75 -6.40 -17.10
N ASN A 95 -4.36 -5.35 -16.40
CA ASN A 95 -4.02 -4.06 -17.00
C ASN A 95 -2.59 -4.00 -17.54
N THR A 96 -1.68 -4.80 -16.99
CA THR A 96 -0.27 -4.87 -17.46
C THR A 96 -0.04 -5.96 -18.49
N GLY A 97 -0.94 -6.94 -18.60
CA GLY A 97 -0.73 -8.16 -19.39
C GLY A 97 0.30 -9.12 -18.76
N ALA A 98 0.74 -8.86 -17.52
CA ALA A 98 1.72 -9.67 -16.82
C ALA A 98 1.07 -10.91 -16.19
N ALA A 99 1.83 -12.00 -16.15
CA ALA A 99 1.41 -13.21 -15.46
C ALA A 99 1.46 -13.01 -13.94
N ILE A 100 0.40 -13.41 -13.24
CA ILE A 100 0.34 -13.42 -11.78
C ILE A 100 0.51 -14.87 -11.30
N HIS A 101 1.45 -15.07 -10.38
CA HIS A 101 1.65 -16.34 -9.69
C HIS A 101 1.53 -16.08 -8.18
N PHE A 102 0.74 -16.93 -7.51
CA PHE A 102 0.57 -16.95 -6.06
C PHE A 102 1.45 -18.05 -5.46
#